data_AF-A0A847PS65-F1
#
_entry.id   AF-A0A847PS65-F1
#
_cell.length_a   1.000
_cell.length_b   1.000
_cell.length_c   1.000
_cell.angle_alpha   90.00
_cell.angle_beta   90.00
_cell.angle_gamma   90.00
#
_symmetry.space_group_name_H-M   'P 1'
#
loop_
_entity.id
_entity.type
_entity.pdbx_description
1 polymer ?
#
loop_
_entity_poly.entity_id
_entity_poly.type
_entity_poly.pdbx_seq_one_letter_code
_entity_poly.pdbx_strand_id
1 'polypeptide(L)'
;LYSESKYDLKTKGVFVYTPVGRRHFVVRSEALEFAEEFGRKLVLDYMAESGLFPDQVTVNVEKKDIMTHASKVPLETRFVFEGIADFDVYERAVTI
;
A
#
# COMPACT_ATOMS: atom_id res chain seq x y z
N LEU A 1 5.55 -6.47 46.50
CA LEU A 1 6.48 -6.21 45.37
C LEU A 1 5.66 -6.29 44.09
N TYR A 2 5.23 -5.16 43.54
CA TYR A 2 4.67 -5.10 42.19
C TYR A 2 5.71 -4.44 41.30
N SER A 3 6.43 -5.26 40.54
CA SER A 3 7.15 -4.79 39.35
C SER A 3 6.29 -5.18 38.16
N GLU A 4 5.20 -4.45 37.95
CA GLU A 4 4.57 -4.45 36.63
C GLU A 4 5.60 -3.88 35.66
N SER A 5 6.16 -4.79 34.87
CA SER A 5 7.10 -4.51 33.81
C SER A 5 6.49 -3.47 32.87
N LYS A 6 7.15 -2.31 32.72
CA LYS A 6 6.78 -1.25 31.76
C LYS A 6 6.70 -1.70 30.29
N TYR A 7 6.99 -2.98 30.02
CA TYR A 7 6.92 -3.63 28.71
C TYR A 7 5.55 -4.28 28.42
N ASP A 8 4.58 -4.20 29.33
CA ASP A 8 3.23 -4.72 29.08
C ASP A 8 2.33 -3.77 28.26
N LEU A 9 2.91 -2.69 27.73
CA LEU A 9 2.32 -1.87 26.66
C LEU A 9 2.46 -2.57 25.31
N LYS A 10 2.06 -3.84 25.21
CA LYS A 10 1.76 -4.45 23.91
C LYS A 10 0.46 -3.81 23.43
N THR A 11 0.55 -2.61 22.85
CA THR A 11 -0.49 -2.11 21.96
C THR A 11 -0.62 -3.16 20.85
N LYS A 12 -1.68 -3.98 20.92
CA LYS A 12 -2.09 -4.93 19.89
C LYS A 12 -2.50 -4.13 18.65
N GLY A 13 -1.52 -3.53 17.99
CA GLY A 13 -1.70 -2.57 16.92
C GLY A 13 -1.12 -3.10 15.63
N VAL A 14 -1.78 -2.80 14.52
CA VAL A 14 -1.28 -3.05 13.18
C VAL A 14 -0.55 -1.79 12.73
N PHE A 15 0.68 -1.95 12.26
CA PHE A 15 1.48 -0.85 11.76
C PHE A 15 1.57 -0.94 10.24
N VAL A 16 1.29 0.18 9.58
CA VAL A 16 1.50 0.35 8.14
C VAL A 16 2.72 1.23 7.94
N TYR A 17 3.67 0.73 7.15
CA TYR A 17 4.89 1.45 6.81
C TYR A 17 4.77 1.97 5.38
N THR A 18 4.98 3.27 5.21
CA THR A 18 4.88 3.97 3.92
C THR A 18 6.12 4.85 3.73
N PRO A 19 6.43 5.32 2.50
CA PRO A 19 7.54 6.25 2.28
C PRO A 19 7.46 7.55 3.08
N VAL A 20 6.25 8.00 3.44
CA VAL A 20 6.03 9.22 4.24
C VAL A 20 6.11 8.98 5.75
N GLY A 21 6.26 7.71 6.19
CA GLY A 21 6.38 7.33 7.58
C GLY A 21 5.51 6.13 7.96
N ARG A 22 5.37 5.91 9.27
CA ARG A 22 4.56 4.82 9.82
C ARG A 22 3.25 5.33 10.41
N ARG A 23 2.19 4.56 10.24
CA ARG A 23 0.88 4.80 10.86
C ARG A 23 0.44 3.59 11.67
N HIS A 24 -0.19 3.85 12.81
CA HIS A 24 -0.69 2.83 13.72
C HIS A 24 -2.21 2.71 13.60
N PHE A 25 -2.69 1.47 13.58
CA PHE A 25 -4.09 1.09 13.49
C PHE A 25 -4.44 0.09 14.59
N VAL A 26 -5.67 0.14 15.07
CA VAL A 26 -6.19 -0.84 16.04
C VAL A 26 -6.74 -2.06 15.30
N VAL A 27 -7.36 -1.86 14.14
CA VAL A 27 -8.00 -2.91 13.35
C VAL A 27 -7.20 -3.20 12.08
N ARG A 28 -6.99 -4.49 11.78
CA ARG A 28 -6.24 -4.91 10.58
C ARG A 28 -6.92 -4.52 9.27
N SER A 29 -8.25 -4.60 9.17
CA SER A 29 -8.98 -4.23 7.95
C SER A 29 -8.75 -2.75 7.60
N GLU A 30 -8.88 -1.86 8.58
CA GLU A 30 -8.60 -0.42 8.42
C GLU A 30 -7.16 -0.17 7.96
N ALA A 31 -6.20 -0.91 8.51
CA ALA A 31 -4.81 -0.81 8.10
C ALA A 31 -4.59 -1.23 6.64
N LEU A 32 -5.29 -2.28 6.19
CA LEU A 32 -5.20 -2.76 4.80
C LEU A 32 -5.87 -1.81 3.82
N GLU A 33 -7.06 -1.29 4.17
CA GLU A 33 -7.79 -0.29 3.36
C GLU A 33 -6.93 0.96 3.20
N PHE A 34 -6.37 1.48 4.29
CA PHE A 34 -5.45 2.61 4.23
C PHE A 34 -4.22 2.33 3.35
N ALA A 35 -3.60 1.15 3.49
CA ALA A 35 -2.43 0.79 2.71
C ALA A 35 -2.74 0.74 1.20
N GLU A 36 -3.90 0.20 0.82
CA GLU A 36 -4.34 0.13 -0.56
C GLU A 36 -4.62 1.52 -1.15
N GLU A 37 -5.42 2.33 -0.46
CA GLU A 37 -5.76 3.68 -0.90
C GLU A 37 -4.51 4.57 -1.01
N PHE A 38 -3.64 4.50 0.00
CA PHE A 38 -2.40 5.28 0.03
C PHE A 38 -1.48 4.90 -1.12
N GLY A 39 -1.28 3.60 -1.38
CA GLY A 39 -0.40 3.15 -2.45
C GLY A 39 -0.92 3.49 -3.85
N ARG A 40 -2.24 3.35 -4.09
CA ARG A 40 -2.85 3.78 -5.35
C ARG A 40 -2.68 5.28 -5.57
N LYS A 41 -2.99 6.08 -4.53
CA LYS A 41 -2.82 7.53 -4.60
C LYS A 41 -1.36 7.91 -4.89
N LEU A 42 -0.40 7.27 -4.20
CA LEU A 42 1.03 7.53 -4.40
C LEU A 42 1.46 7.30 -5.86
N VAL A 43 1.00 6.21 -6.48
CA VAL A 43 1.30 5.94 -7.89
C VAL A 43 0.66 6.97 -8.82
N LEU A 44 -0.61 7.32 -8.59
CA LEU A 44 -1.32 8.30 -9.41
C LEU A 44 -0.73 9.71 -9.28
N ASP A 45 -0.38 10.15 -8.06
CA ASP A 45 0.26 11.44 -7.81
C ASP A 45 1.60 11.51 -8.57
N TYR A 46 2.41 10.44 -8.50
CA TYR A 46 3.68 10.35 -9.24
C TYR A 46 3.50 10.41 -10.77
N MET A 47 2.48 9.73 -11.32
CA MET A 47 2.19 9.76 -12.75
C MET A 47 1.64 11.11 -13.20
N ALA A 48 0.81 11.76 -12.36
CA ALA A 48 0.30 13.10 -12.61
C ALA A 48 1.42 14.15 -12.64
N GLU A 49 2.41 14.05 -11.76
CA GLU A 49 3.64 14.86 -11.81
C GLU A 49 4.42 14.66 -13.12
N SER A 50 4.27 13.51 -13.76
CA SER A 50 4.85 13.18 -15.06
C SER A 50 3.98 13.60 -16.26
N GLY A 51 2.82 14.24 -16.01
CA GLY A 51 1.91 14.73 -17.05
C GLY A 51 0.88 13.72 -17.57
N LEU A 52 0.74 12.57 -16.90
CA LEU A 52 -0.28 11.57 -17.23
C LEU A 52 -1.57 11.82 -16.47
N PHE A 53 -2.71 11.70 -17.15
CA PHE A 53 -4.01 11.74 -16.48
C PHE A 53 -4.34 10.37 -15.85
N PRO A 54 -5.12 10.32 -14.75
CA PRO A 54 -5.45 9.06 -14.07
C PRO A 54 -6.16 8.01 -14.95
N ASP A 55 -6.87 8.43 -16.00
CA ASP A 55 -7.53 7.56 -16.98
C ASP A 55 -6.56 6.95 -18.00
N GLN A 56 -5.32 7.45 -18.05
CA GLN A 56 -4.23 6.93 -18.89
C GLN A 56 -3.28 6.02 -18.09
N VAL A 57 -3.63 5.67 -16.85
CA VAL A 57 -2.77 4.90 -15.96
C VAL A 57 -3.53 3.70 -15.41
N THR A 58 -3.05 2.50 -15.75
CA THR A 58 -3.49 1.27 -15.11
C THR A 58 -2.63 1.01 -13.88
N VAL A 59 -3.26 0.90 -12.70
CA VAL A 59 -2.57 0.58 -11.44
C VAL A 59 -2.84 -0.87 -11.05
N ASN A 60 -1.80 -1.69 -11.19
CA ASN A 60 -1.80 -3.07 -10.70
C ASN A 60 -1.42 -3.10 -9.23
N VAL A 61 -2.13 -3.93 -8.45
CA VAL A 61 -1.90 -4.09 -7.01
C VAL A 61 -1.71 -5.57 -6.71
N GLU A 62 -0.50 -5.96 -6.30
CA GLU A 62 -0.24 -7.28 -5.75
C GLU A 62 -0.32 -7.22 -4.22
N LYS A 63 -1.16 -8.08 -3.63
CA LYS A 63 -1.26 -8.27 -2.20
C LYS A 63 -0.70 -9.64 -1.82
N LYS A 64 0.35 -9.66 -1.00
CA LYS A 64 1.02 -10.87 -0.54
C LYS A 64 0.99 -10.97 0.98
N ASP A 65 0.28 -11.98 1.46
CA ASP A 65 0.23 -12.32 2.89
C ASP A 65 1.38 -13.27 3.25
N ILE A 66 2.18 -12.89 4.25
CA ILE A 66 3.31 -13.66 4.77
C ILE A 66 2.84 -14.35 6.05
N MET A 67 2.64 -15.66 5.94
CA MET A 67 2.18 -16.51 7.04
C MET A 67 3.36 -17.11 7.80
N THR A 68 3.19 -17.32 9.10
CA THR A 68 4.08 -18.20 9.88
C THR A 68 3.44 -19.58 9.99
N HIS A 69 4.26 -20.63 10.05
CA HIS A 69 3.80 -22.03 10.14
C HIS A 69 2.82 -22.33 11.29
N ALA A 70 2.79 -21.47 12.33
CA ALA A 70 2.02 -21.70 13.55
C ALA A 70 0.69 -20.92 13.64
N SER A 71 0.38 -20.01 12.69
CA SER A 71 -0.77 -19.09 12.86
C SER A 71 -1.70 -19.05 11.66
N LYS A 72 -3.00 -18.86 11.95
CA LYS A 72 -4.06 -18.65 10.95
C LYS A 72 -4.15 -17.20 10.45
N VAL A 73 -3.34 -16.30 11.00
CA VAL A 73 -3.35 -14.87 10.69
C VAL A 73 -1.98 -14.50 10.11
N PRO A 74 -1.92 -13.76 8.98
CA PRO A 74 -0.65 -13.32 8.41
C PRO A 74 0.11 -12.44 9.39
N LEU A 75 1.42 -12.69 9.48
CA LEU A 75 2.34 -11.88 10.28
C LEU A 75 2.59 -10.53 9.61
N GLU A 76 2.70 -10.53 8.29
CA GLU A 76 2.93 -9.34 7.46
C GLU A 76 2.05 -9.43 6.21
N THR A 77 1.58 -8.29 5.74
CA THR A 77 0.96 -8.16 4.43
C THR A 77 1.73 -7.13 3.64
N ARG A 78 2.23 -7.54 2.47
CA ARG A 78 2.94 -6.68 1.55
C ARG A 78 2.02 -6.29 0.42
N PHE A 79 1.97 -4.99 0.13
CA PHE A 79 1.36 -4.48 -1.08
C PHE A 79 2.47 -4.01 -2.02
N VAL A 80 2.37 -4.41 -3.29
CA VAL A 80 3.20 -3.90 -4.38
C VAL A 80 2.26 -3.19 -5.35
N PHE A 81 2.59 -1.94 -5.68
CA PHE A 81 1.81 -1.12 -6.59
C PHE A 81 2.66 -0.85 -7.82
N GLU A 82 2.11 -1.12 -9.00
CA GLU A 82 2.76 -0.88 -10.29
C GLU A 82 1.84 -0.01 -11.13
N GLY A 83 2.30 1.19 -11.49
CA GLY A 83 1.62 2.08 -12.43
C GLY A 83 2.13 1.86 -13.84
N ILE A 84 1.23 1.56 -14.77
CA ILE A 84 1.51 1.35 -16.19
C ILE A 84 0.80 2.45 -16.97
N ALA A 85 1.55 3.21 -17.76
CA ALA A 85 0.98 4.22 -18.63
C ALA A 85 0.41 3.56 -19.89
N ASP A 86 -0.89 3.73 -20.11
CA ASP A 86 -1.59 3.28 -21.32
C ASP A 86 -1.40 4.31 -22.42
N PHE A 87 -0.21 4.27 -22.99
CA PHE A 87 0.17 5.05 -24.14
C PHE A 87 -0.22 4.28 -25.41
N ASP A 88 -1.44 4.50 -25.91
CA ASP A 88 -1.75 4.23 -27.32
C ASP A 88 -1.09 5.32 -28.20
N VAL A 89 0.24 5.37 -28.16
CA VAL A 89 1.06 6.42 -28.78
C VAL A 89 1.31 6.14 -30.26
N TYR A 90 0.83 5.01 -30.80
CA TYR A 90 1.00 4.70 -32.21
C TYR A 90 -0.19 5.12 -33.10
N GLU A 91 -1.41 5.30 -32.59
CA GLU A 91 -2.53 5.66 -33.48
C GLU A 91 -2.65 7.17 -33.76
N ARG A 92 -2.20 8.06 -32.87
CA ARG A 92 -2.38 9.51 -33.07
C ARG A 92 -1.26 10.21 -33.87
N ALA A 93 -0.12 9.56 -34.06
CA ALA A 93 1.02 10.14 -34.78
C ALA A 93 1.03 9.86 -36.30
N VAL A 94 0.14 8.98 -36.80
CA VAL A 94 0.12 8.56 -38.23
C VAL A 94 -1.02 9.23 -39.01
N THR A 95 -1.81 10.10 -38.38
CA THR A 95 -2.88 10.86 -39.06
C THR A 95 -2.56 12.36 -39.04
N ILE A 96 -1.48 12.76 -39.71
CA ILE A 96 -1.29 14.11 -40.27
C ILE A 96 -0.59 13.96 -41.63
#